data_AF-A0A970UQG2-F1
#
_entry.id   AF-A0A970UQG2-F1
#
_cell.length_a   1.000
_cell.length_b   1.000
_cell.length_c   1.000
_cell.angle_alpha   90.00
_cell.angle_beta   90.00
_cell.angle_gamma   90.00
#
_symmetry.space_group_name_H-M   'P 1'
#
loop_
_entity.id
_entity.type
_entity.pdbx_description
1 polymer ?
#
loop_
_entity_poly.entity_id
_entity_poly.type
_entity_poly.pdbx_seq_one_letter_code
_entity_poly.pdbx_strand_id
1 'polypeptide(L)'
;MIAESGGLVGVSLTSPPVGGDPMFDFPRIRETVRFTTEPAYARMLAVTIGFYSRQPVSQLKAFLRPLSPGTDAWMHAHTAVFPFQALPRNEASAGKLILHLFETGIVEDIIHLITDSREINGIGSSTFKQGVAWIGQI
;
A
#
# COMPACT_ATOMS: atom_id res chain seq x y z
N MET A 1 9.47 1.75 -2.49
CA MET A 1 9.55 3.19 -2.12
C MET A 1 9.49 3.31 -0.61
N ILE A 2 10.20 4.28 -0.03
CA ILE A 2 10.03 4.71 1.37
C ILE A 2 9.76 6.22 1.35
N ALA A 3 8.69 6.65 2.02
CA ALA A 3 8.26 8.05 2.00
C ALA A 3 7.47 8.42 3.25
N GLU A 4 7.38 9.72 3.58
CA GLU A 4 6.38 10.22 4.51
C GLU A 4 4.98 10.07 3.89
N SER A 5 4.03 9.57 4.65
CA SER A 5 2.63 9.48 4.25
C SER A 5 1.94 10.83 4.40
N GLY A 6 1.36 11.31 3.31
CA GLY A 6 0.41 12.43 3.32
C GLY A 6 -1.03 12.00 3.62
N GLY A 7 -1.27 10.70 3.78
CA GLY A 7 -2.60 10.08 3.85
C GLY A 7 -2.65 8.87 2.91
N LEU A 8 -2.94 7.69 3.44
CA LEU A 8 -3.07 6.43 2.70
C LEU A 8 -4.55 6.06 2.55
N VAL A 9 -4.90 5.61 1.35
CA VAL A 9 -6.22 5.08 1.00
C VAL A 9 -6.05 3.60 0.66
N GLY A 10 -6.79 2.74 1.33
CA GLY A 10 -6.54 1.31 1.24
C GLY A 10 -7.44 0.40 2.07
N VAL A 11 -7.09 -0.88 2.02
CA VAL A 11 -7.74 -1.97 2.72
C VAL A 11 -6.71 -2.72 3.55
N SER A 12 -7.00 -2.99 4.81
CA SER A 12 -6.21 -3.89 5.66
C SER A 12 -7.02 -5.11 6.07
N LEU A 13 -6.31 -6.17 6.43
CA LEU A 13 -6.91 -7.43 6.88
C LEU A 13 -6.51 -7.68 8.33
N THR A 14 -7.46 -8.13 9.16
CA THR A 14 -7.17 -8.51 10.55
C THR A 14 -6.56 -9.91 10.67
N SER A 15 -6.64 -10.70 9.61
CA SER A 15 -6.01 -12.01 9.48
C SER A 15 -5.44 -12.23 8.07
N PRO A 16 -4.37 -13.03 7.92
CA PRO A 16 -3.81 -13.34 6.60
C PRO A 16 -4.82 -14.06 5.69
N PRO A 17 -4.88 -13.75 4.38
CA PRO A 17 -5.79 -14.39 3.42
C PRO A 17 -5.26 -15.75 2.94
N VAL A 18 -4.82 -16.60 3.86
CA VAL A 18 -4.27 -17.94 3.58
C VAL A 18 -5.21 -19.03 4.10
N GLY A 19 -5.20 -20.20 3.47
CA GLY A 19 -5.95 -21.37 3.95
C GLY A 19 -7.41 -21.48 3.47
N GLY A 20 -7.87 -20.60 2.57
CA GLY A 20 -9.18 -20.72 1.92
C GLY A 20 -10.37 -20.35 2.82
N ASP A 21 -10.15 -19.63 3.91
CA ASP A 21 -11.22 -19.04 4.73
C ASP A 21 -12.11 -18.13 3.86
N PRO A 22 -13.44 -18.30 3.84
CA PRO A 22 -14.35 -17.46 3.05
C PRO A 22 -14.51 -16.08 3.68
N MET A 23 -13.42 -15.29 3.72
CA MET A 23 -13.36 -14.01 4.41
C MET A 23 -14.28 -12.93 3.83
N PHE A 24 -14.79 -13.13 2.61
CA PHE A 24 -15.71 -12.20 1.96
C PHE A 24 -17.19 -12.50 2.26
N ASP A 25 -17.49 -13.60 2.95
CA ASP A 25 -18.86 -13.96 3.30
C ASP A 25 -19.30 -13.24 4.59
N PHE A 26 -20.61 -13.02 4.74
CA PHE A 26 -21.16 -12.49 5.98
C PHE A 26 -21.24 -13.59 7.05
N PRO A 27 -20.87 -13.31 8.32
CA PRO A 27 -20.48 -12.01 8.89
C PRO A 27 -18.98 -11.69 8.78
N ARG A 28 -18.16 -12.62 8.29
CA ARG A 28 -16.68 -12.56 8.32
C ARG A 28 -16.11 -11.30 7.70
N ILE A 29 -16.62 -10.88 6.55
CA ILE A 29 -16.14 -9.67 5.86
C ILE A 29 -16.11 -8.43 6.76
N ARG A 30 -17.05 -8.31 7.70
CA ARG A 30 -17.11 -7.20 8.67
C ARG A 30 -16.02 -7.28 9.73
N GLU A 31 -15.56 -8.48 10.04
CA GLU A 31 -14.56 -8.76 11.08
C GLU A 31 -13.13 -8.75 10.51
N THR A 32 -12.98 -9.17 9.25
CA THR A 32 -11.69 -9.43 8.61
C THR A 32 -11.20 -8.28 7.75
N VAL A 33 -12.11 -7.58 7.05
CA VAL A 33 -11.75 -6.54 6.08
C VAL A 33 -12.00 -5.17 6.68
N ARG A 34 -10.95 -4.35 6.74
CA ARG A 34 -11.03 -2.93 7.12
C ARG A 34 -10.66 -2.09 5.92
N PHE A 35 -11.39 -1.00 5.70
CA PHE A 35 -11.05 -0.03 4.67
C PHE A 35 -10.95 1.35 5.31
N THR A 36 -10.08 2.18 4.75
CA THR A 36 -9.97 3.58 5.13
C THR A 36 -11.25 4.32 4.70
N THR A 37 -11.90 5.04 5.61
CA THR A 37 -13.04 5.92 5.30
C THR A 37 -12.62 7.37 5.06
N GLU A 38 -11.36 7.69 5.33
CA GLU A 38 -10.66 8.93 5.06
C GLU A 38 -9.17 8.62 4.90
N PRO A 39 -8.35 9.49 4.26
CA PRO A 39 -6.92 9.26 4.14
C PRO A 39 -6.26 9.09 5.52
N ALA A 40 -5.70 7.90 5.77
CA ALA A 40 -5.20 7.50 7.08
C ALA A 40 -3.67 7.59 7.19
N TYR A 41 -3.12 7.45 8.40
CA TYR A 41 -1.67 7.38 8.64
C TYR A 41 -0.87 8.59 8.14
N ALA A 42 -1.45 9.79 8.20
CA ALA A 42 -0.73 11.02 7.85
C ALA A 42 0.46 11.26 8.80
N ARG A 43 1.58 11.76 8.28
CA ARG A 43 2.85 11.98 9.00
C ARG A 43 3.47 10.71 9.57
N MET A 44 3.13 9.54 9.02
CA MET A 44 3.82 8.28 9.29
C MET A 44 4.82 7.96 8.19
N LEU A 45 5.70 7.00 8.41
CA LEU A 45 6.59 6.50 7.37
C LEU A 45 5.94 5.30 6.66
N ALA A 46 5.93 5.34 5.34
CA ALA A 46 5.34 4.32 4.49
C ALA A 46 6.43 3.58 3.71
N VAL A 47 6.54 2.27 3.93
CA VAL A 47 7.34 1.38 3.08
C VAL A 47 6.40 0.70 2.09
N THR A 48 6.42 1.16 0.85
CA THR A 48 5.50 0.70 -0.20
C THR A 48 6.22 -0.16 -1.23
N ILE A 49 5.68 -1.34 -1.48
CA ILE A 49 6.14 -2.28 -2.51
C ILE A 49 4.96 -2.57 -3.42
N GLY A 50 5.19 -2.55 -4.73
CA GLY A 50 4.14 -2.84 -5.68
C GLY A 50 4.66 -3.07 -7.08
N PHE A 51 3.74 -3.57 -7.91
CA PHE A 51 3.93 -3.83 -9.32
C PHE A 51 3.13 -2.82 -10.11
N TYR A 52 3.70 -2.31 -11.21
CA TYR A 52 3.05 -1.42 -12.15
C TYR A 52 3.19 -1.94 -13.57
N SER A 53 2.13 -1.83 -14.36
CA SER A 53 2.19 -2.13 -15.79
C SER A 53 1.20 -1.29 -16.58
N ARG A 54 1.58 -0.87 -17.78
CA ARG A 54 0.65 -0.29 -18.77
C ARG A 54 -0.01 -1.35 -19.65
N GLN A 55 0.61 -2.52 -19.73
CA GLN A 55 0.22 -3.62 -20.60
C GLN A 55 0.46 -4.93 -19.85
N PRO A 56 -0.38 -5.25 -18.86
CA PRO A 56 -0.18 -6.43 -18.04
C PRO A 56 -0.34 -7.69 -18.90
N VAL A 57 0.66 -8.56 -18.87
CA VAL A 57 0.58 -9.91 -19.45
C VAL A 57 -0.52 -10.72 -18.75
N SER A 58 -1.06 -11.73 -19.43
CA SER A 58 -2.23 -12.49 -18.96
C SER A 58 -2.06 -13.05 -17.54
N GLN A 59 -0.85 -13.48 -17.18
CA GLN A 59 -0.54 -14.02 -15.86
C GLN A 59 -0.62 -12.98 -14.73
N LEU A 60 -0.33 -11.70 -15.02
CA LEU A 60 -0.34 -10.62 -14.01
C LEU A 60 -1.69 -9.92 -13.89
N LYS A 61 -2.56 -10.03 -14.90
CA LYS A 61 -3.89 -9.38 -14.91
C LYS A 61 -4.75 -9.75 -13.70
N ALA A 62 -4.62 -10.97 -13.18
CA ALA A 62 -5.38 -11.41 -12.01
C ALA A 62 -4.99 -10.65 -10.72
N PHE A 63 -3.74 -10.16 -10.64
CA PHE A 63 -3.18 -9.53 -9.43
C PHE A 63 -3.21 -8.01 -9.49
N LEU A 64 -3.15 -7.44 -10.68
CA LEU A 64 -3.18 -5.99 -10.87
C LEU A 64 -4.63 -5.45 -10.97
N ARG A 65 -4.82 -4.18 -10.63
CA ARG A 65 -6.08 -3.45 -10.82
C ARG A 65 -5.80 -2.12 -11.55
N PRO A 66 -6.74 -1.61 -12.36
CA PRO A 66 -6.59 -0.29 -12.95
C PRO A 66 -6.44 0.77 -11.86
N LEU A 67 -5.52 1.73 -12.00
CA LEU A 67 -5.35 2.82 -11.03
C LEU A 67 -6.56 3.74 -11.01
N SER A 68 -7.15 4.02 -12.17
CA SER A 68 -8.28 4.91 -12.31
C SER A 68 -9.11 4.53 -13.55
N PRO A 69 -10.42 4.82 -13.54
CA PRO A 69 -11.29 4.59 -14.69
C PRO A 69 -10.70 5.19 -15.98
N GLY A 70 -10.71 4.42 -17.06
CA GLY A 70 -10.24 4.87 -18.38
C GLY A 70 -8.72 4.95 -18.57
N THR A 71 -7.92 4.61 -17.56
CA THR A 71 -6.46 4.59 -17.68
C THR A 71 -5.95 3.23 -18.16
N ASP A 72 -4.82 3.24 -18.87
CA ASP A 72 -4.06 2.02 -19.18
C ASP A 72 -3.08 1.65 -18.06
N ALA A 73 -3.07 2.40 -16.96
CA ALA A 73 -2.21 2.17 -15.81
C ALA A 73 -2.82 1.09 -14.89
N TRP A 74 -2.06 0.05 -14.61
CA TRP A 74 -2.41 -1.01 -13.68
C TRP A 74 -1.39 -1.12 -12.55
N MET A 75 -1.85 -1.36 -11.33
CA MET A 75 -0.99 -1.52 -10.16
C MET A 75 -1.56 -2.51 -9.15
N HIS A 76 -0.65 -3.06 -8.36
CA HIS A 76 -0.94 -3.71 -7.10
C HIS A 76 0.16 -3.32 -6.12
N ALA A 77 -0.19 -2.68 -5.00
CA ALA A 77 0.79 -2.23 -4.02
C ALA A 77 0.31 -2.48 -2.60
N HIS A 78 1.27 -2.85 -1.75
CA HIS A 78 1.10 -2.95 -0.31
C HIS A 78 2.05 -1.97 0.38
N THR A 79 1.58 -1.43 1.49
CA THR A 79 2.32 -0.48 2.31
C THR A 79 2.37 -0.96 3.75
N ALA A 80 3.57 -1.16 4.27
CA ALA A 80 3.79 -1.26 5.71
C ALA A 80 3.95 0.14 6.29
N VAL A 81 3.24 0.41 7.38
CA VAL A 81 3.22 1.71 8.06
C VAL A 81 4.06 1.63 9.32
N PHE A 82 4.93 2.62 9.51
CA PHE A 82 5.77 2.76 10.69
C PHE A 82 5.55 4.15 11.32
N PRO A 83 5.75 4.30 12.65
CA PRO A 83 5.88 5.62 13.25
C PRO A 83 6.99 6.40 12.54
N PHE A 84 6.80 7.73 12.43
CA PHE A 84 7.80 8.55 11.77
C PHE A 84 9.11 8.55 12.54
N GLN A 85 10.20 8.28 11.83
CA GLN A 85 11.56 8.44 12.31
C GLN A 85 12.48 8.90 11.19
N ALA A 86 13.55 9.60 11.57
CA ALA A 86 14.55 10.05 10.61
C ALA A 86 15.34 8.85 10.07
N LEU A 87 15.43 8.74 8.75
CA LEU A 87 16.25 7.70 8.10
C LEU A 87 17.75 8.06 8.16
N PRO A 88 18.65 7.05 8.15
CA PRO A 88 20.08 7.26 8.07
C PRO A 88 20.46 8.18 6.90
N ARG A 89 21.27 9.20 7.18
CA ARG A 89 21.78 10.11 6.14
C ARG A 89 22.73 9.36 5.20
N ASN A 90 22.73 9.73 3.93
CA ASN A 90 23.62 9.20 2.89
C ASN A 90 23.51 7.68 2.64
N GLU A 91 22.45 7.03 3.11
CA GLU A 91 22.15 5.65 2.74
C GLU A 91 21.05 5.62 1.67
N ALA A 92 21.32 4.94 0.57
CA ALA A 92 20.42 4.86 -0.59
C ALA A 92 19.97 3.43 -0.90
N SER A 93 20.48 2.43 -0.17
CA SER A 93 20.05 1.04 -0.30
C SER A 93 18.68 0.83 0.32
N ALA A 94 17.72 0.44 -0.51
CA ALA A 94 16.38 0.07 -0.06
C ALA A 94 16.43 -0.99 1.05
N GLY A 95 17.24 -2.04 0.85
CA GLY A 95 17.33 -3.16 1.79
C GLY A 95 17.85 -2.72 3.16
N LYS A 96 18.90 -1.88 3.21
CA LYS A 96 19.44 -1.39 4.48
C LYS A 96 18.49 -0.45 5.21
N LEU A 97 17.80 0.44 4.47
CA LEU A 97 16.81 1.33 5.05
C LEU A 97 15.60 0.55 5.59
N ILE A 98 15.12 -0.46 4.86
CA ILE A 98 14.04 -1.33 5.32
C ILE A 98 14.46 -2.09 6.57
N LEU A 99 15.65 -2.71 6.57
CA LEU A 99 16.16 -3.44 7.73
C LEU A 99 16.25 -2.54 8.96
N HIS A 100 16.80 -1.33 8.80
CA HIS A 100 16.86 -0.35 9.86
C HIS A 100 15.48 -0.04 10.47
N LEU A 101 14.44 0.11 9.65
CA LEU A 101 13.07 0.36 10.13
C LEU A 101 12.50 -0.80 10.95
N PHE A 102 12.80 -2.05 10.56
CA PHE A 102 12.40 -3.23 11.32
C PHE A 102 13.19 -3.40 12.62
N GLU A 103 14.44 -2.92 12.67
CA GLU A 103 15.27 -2.97 13.88
C GLU A 103 14.92 -1.88 14.90
N THR A 104 14.40 -0.74 14.43
CA THR A 104 14.19 0.46 15.26
C THR A 104 12.73 0.81 15.50
N GLY A 105 11.81 0.19 14.78
CA GLY A 105 10.38 0.47 14.83
C GLY A 105 9.53 -0.78 14.81
N ILE A 106 8.24 -0.58 15.01
CA ILE A 106 7.21 -1.62 14.91
C ILE A 106 6.30 -1.24 13.75
N VAL A 107 5.88 -2.26 12.98
CA VAL A 107 4.87 -2.09 11.94
C VAL A 107 3.52 -1.86 12.63
N GLU A 108 2.91 -0.70 12.38
CA GLU A 108 1.59 -0.33 12.93
C GLU A 108 0.45 -0.96 12.13
N ASP A 109 0.61 -1.03 10.80
CA ASP A 109 -0.38 -1.62 9.91
C ASP A 109 0.23 -2.06 8.57
N ILE A 110 -0.48 -2.93 7.86
CA ILE A 110 -0.19 -3.33 6.48
C ILE A 110 -1.45 -3.09 5.63
N ILE A 111 -1.31 -2.26 4.61
CA ILE A 111 -2.43 -1.77 3.81
C ILE A 111 -2.21 -2.14 2.35
N HIS A 112 -3.20 -2.78 1.73
CA HIS A 112 -3.31 -2.85 0.27
C HIS A 112 -3.84 -1.51 -0.25
N LEU A 113 -3.05 -0.84 -1.08
CA LEU A 113 -3.42 0.48 -1.59
C LEU A 113 -4.50 0.37 -2.66
N ILE A 114 -5.52 1.21 -2.54
CA ILE A 114 -6.56 1.37 -3.55
C ILE A 114 -6.68 2.83 -3.94
N THR A 115 -7.24 3.08 -5.12
CA THR A 115 -7.76 4.39 -5.49
C THR A 115 -9.27 4.33 -5.40
N ASP A 116 -9.84 5.18 -4.54
CA ASP A 116 -11.27 5.33 -4.44
C ASP A 116 -11.73 6.49 -5.32
N SER A 117 -12.07 6.16 -6.57
CA SER A 117 -12.48 7.11 -7.60
C SER A 117 -13.99 7.29 -7.72
N ARG A 118 -14.78 6.95 -6.69
CA ARG A 118 -16.23 7.15 -6.71
C ARG A 118 -16.54 8.65 -6.80
N GLU A 119 -17.38 9.04 -7.75
CA GLU A 119 -17.59 10.46 -8.13
C GLU A 119 -18.03 11.37 -6.98
N ILE A 120 -18.92 10.88 -6.11
CA ILE A 120 -19.53 11.70 -5.05
C ILE A 120 -18.86 11.47 -3.68
N ASN A 121 -18.53 10.21 -3.36
CA ASN A 121 -18.07 9.81 -2.02
C ASN A 121 -16.66 9.20 -2.02
N GLY A 122 -15.93 9.34 -3.13
CA GLY A 122 -14.58 8.79 -3.23
C GLY A 122 -13.59 9.58 -2.38
N ILE A 123 -12.74 8.87 -1.66
CA ILE A 123 -11.68 9.51 -0.84
C ILE A 123 -10.35 9.70 -1.58
N GLY A 124 -10.31 9.38 -2.87
CA GLY A 124 -9.18 9.66 -3.75
C GLY A 124 -8.07 8.61 -3.68
N SER A 125 -6.82 9.08 -3.77
CA SER A 125 -5.62 8.22 -3.81
C SER A 125 -4.67 8.53 -2.66
N SER A 126 -3.86 7.55 -2.29
CA SER A 126 -2.75 7.73 -1.35
C SER A 126 -1.79 8.83 -1.79
N THR A 127 -1.34 9.64 -0.84
CA THR A 127 -0.36 10.71 -1.06
C THR A 127 0.94 10.38 -0.34
N PHE A 128 2.05 10.55 -1.04
CA PHE A 128 3.40 10.36 -0.49
C PHE A 128 4.17 11.66 -0.60
N LYS A 129 4.94 11.99 0.44
CA LYS A 129 5.76 13.19 0.56
C LYS A 129 7.18 12.76 0.89
N GLN A 130 8.17 13.54 0.43
CA GLN A 130 9.57 13.44 0.86
C GLN A 130 10.07 11.99 1.00
N GLY A 131 10.42 11.36 -0.12
CA GLY A 131 10.80 9.97 -0.11
C GLY A 131 11.70 9.59 -1.26
N VAL A 132 12.03 8.31 -1.30
CA VAL A 132 12.85 7.70 -2.34
C VAL A 132 12.12 6.48 -2.90
N ALA A 133 12.07 6.41 -4.22
CA ALA A 133 11.53 5.29 -4.95
C ALA A 133 12.66 4.58 -5.71
N TRP A 134 12.69 3.26 -5.56
CA TRP A 134 13.50 2.39 -6.39
C TRP A 134 12.56 1.69 -7.36
N ILE A 135 12.82 1.84 -8.65
CA ILE A 135 11.99 1.33 -9.73
C ILE A 135 12.89 0.51 -10.63
N GLY A 136 12.48 -0.73 -10.91
CA GLY A 136 13.19 -1.64 -11.79
C GLY A 136 12.20 -2.40 -12.65
N GLN A 137 12.70 -2.97 -13.75
CA GLN A 137 11.96 -3.93 -14.54
C GLN A 137 12.00 -5.30 -13.85
N ILE A 138 10.93 -6.05 -13.99
CA ILE A 138 10.77 -7.42 -13.46
C ILE A 138 10.56 -8.34 -14.65
#